data_AF-A0A1I0TM53-F1
#
_entry.id   AF-A0A1I0TM53-F1
#
_cell.length_a   1.000
_cell.length_b   1.000
_cell.length_c   1.000
_cell.angle_alpha   90.00
_cell.angle_beta   90.00
_cell.angle_gamma   90.00
#
_symmetry.space_group_name_H-M   'P 1'
#
loop_
_entity.id
_entity.type
_entity.pdbx_description
1 polymer ?
#
loop_
_entity_poly.entity_id
_entity_poly.type
_entity_poly.pdbx_seq_one_letter_code
_entity_poly.pdbx_strand_id
1 'polypeptide(L)'
;MTADPMRICPIPRRAMLAGVLVLGAAFPVAADATDPARPAPALQFVMFERDGCIYCRRWNEEIAPAYPKTAEGAAAPLRRHDITDPLPADITLTGRAPVFTPTFVLLRDGTETGRIEGYPGDEFFWVLLADLLARAGWTASPTTPGHPTADRPPEEIP
;
A
#
# COMPACT_ATOMS: atom_id res chain seq x y z
N MET A 1 -61.74 12.22 20.07
CA MET A 1 -62.51 12.60 18.87
C MET A 1 -62.42 11.45 17.88
N THR A 2 -63.54 10.72 17.79
CA THR A 2 -64.02 9.86 16.70
C THR A 2 -63.02 8.97 15.96
N ALA A 3 -63.04 7.69 16.34
CA ALA A 3 -62.77 6.58 15.44
C ALA A 3 -63.94 6.44 14.44
N ASP A 4 -63.63 6.38 13.14
CA ASP A 4 -64.37 5.60 12.12
C ASP A 4 -63.49 5.56 10.86
N PRO A 5 -63.20 4.37 10.30
CA PRO A 5 -63.68 4.19 8.94
C PRO A 5 -64.14 2.76 8.66
N MET A 6 -65.45 2.56 8.68
CA MET A 6 -66.12 1.51 7.94
C MET A 6 -66.39 1.98 6.52
N ARG A 7 -65.79 1.31 5.52
CA ARG A 7 -66.46 0.98 4.24
C ARG A 7 -65.62 0.02 3.40
N ILE A 8 -65.99 -1.24 3.61
CA ILE A 8 -65.88 -2.41 2.75
C ILE A 8 -66.21 -2.05 1.29
N CYS A 9 -65.36 -2.46 0.35
CA CYS A 9 -65.69 -2.54 -1.07
C CYS A 9 -65.33 -3.95 -1.59
N PRO A 10 -66.24 -4.65 -2.29
CA PRO A 10 -66.17 -6.09 -2.53
C PRO A 10 -65.25 -6.48 -3.70
N ILE A 11 -64.50 -7.57 -3.49
CA ILE A 11 -63.62 -8.22 -4.47
C ILE A 11 -64.48 -9.06 -5.43
N PRO A 12 -64.36 -8.90 -6.76
CA PRO A 12 -64.91 -9.88 -7.69
C PRO A 12 -63.94 -11.05 -7.82
N ARG A 13 -64.38 -12.19 -7.29
CA ARG A 13 -63.80 -13.51 -7.51
C ARG A 13 -63.99 -13.93 -8.96
N ARG A 14 -62.90 -14.09 -9.72
CA ARG A 14 -62.89 -14.94 -10.91
C ARG A 14 -62.22 -16.25 -10.57
N ALA A 15 -63.04 -17.28 -10.66
CA ALA A 15 -62.72 -18.66 -10.41
C ALA A 15 -62.01 -19.30 -11.62
N MET A 16 -61.35 -20.42 -11.32
CA MET A 16 -61.06 -21.56 -12.22
C MET A 16 -59.98 -21.35 -13.29
N LEU A 17 -59.13 -22.31 -13.64
CA LEU A 17 -58.94 -23.72 -13.28
C LEU A 17 -57.57 -24.13 -13.87
N ALA A 18 -56.90 -25.10 -13.22
CA ALA A 18 -55.99 -26.10 -13.81
C ALA A 18 -54.75 -25.63 -14.62
N GLY A 19 -53.57 -25.95 -14.10
CA GLY A 19 -52.33 -25.95 -14.87
C GLY A 19 -51.12 -26.23 -13.99
N VAL A 20 -50.82 -27.50 -13.74
CA VAL A 20 -49.55 -27.93 -13.12
C VAL A 20 -48.41 -27.58 -14.07
N LEU A 21 -47.41 -26.83 -13.60
CA LEU A 21 -46.06 -26.83 -14.17
C LEU A 21 -45.07 -26.44 -13.06
N VAL A 22 -44.37 -27.45 -12.56
CA VAL A 22 -43.18 -27.27 -11.71
C VAL A 22 -42.11 -26.62 -12.58
N LEU A 23 -42.06 -25.29 -12.58
CA LEU A 23 -40.98 -24.53 -13.19
C LEU A 23 -39.92 -24.30 -12.11
N GLY A 24 -38.82 -25.04 -12.19
CA GLY A 24 -37.69 -24.89 -11.29
C GLY A 24 -37.21 -23.44 -11.26
N ALA A 25 -37.21 -22.85 -10.07
CA ALA A 25 -36.55 -21.57 -9.84
C ALA A 25 -35.04 -21.79 -9.99
N ALA A 26 -34.51 -21.52 -11.18
CA ALA A 26 -33.09 -21.30 -11.36
C ALA A 26 -32.74 -20.03 -10.58
N PHE A 27 -32.21 -20.19 -9.36
CA PHE A 27 -31.54 -19.10 -8.67
C PHE A 27 -30.34 -18.70 -9.53
N PRO A 28 -30.25 -17.43 -9.98
CA PRO A 28 -29.03 -16.97 -10.61
C PRO A 28 -27.94 -17.05 -9.52
N VAL A 29 -26.98 -17.96 -9.72
CA VAL A 29 -25.74 -17.94 -8.95
C VAL A 29 -25.11 -16.59 -9.23
N ALA A 30 -25.16 -15.70 -8.25
CA ALA A 30 -24.38 -14.48 -8.26
C ALA A 30 -22.92 -14.92 -8.39
N ALA A 31 -22.27 -14.53 -9.47
CA ALA A 31 -20.84 -14.74 -9.63
C ALA A 31 -20.15 -13.91 -8.54
N ASP A 32 -19.66 -14.57 -7.50
CA ASP A 32 -18.70 -13.98 -6.57
C ASP A 32 -17.52 -13.48 -7.40
N ALA A 33 -17.44 -12.16 -7.56
CA ALA A 33 -16.26 -11.48 -8.08
C ALA A 33 -15.14 -11.67 -7.05
N THR A 34 -14.50 -12.84 -7.09
CA THR A 34 -13.22 -13.06 -6.44
C THR A 34 -12.22 -12.20 -7.19
N ASP A 35 -11.98 -10.98 -6.70
CA ASP A 35 -10.90 -10.13 -7.19
C ASP A 35 -9.59 -10.92 -6.98
N PRO A 36 -8.86 -11.30 -8.03
CA PRO A 36 -7.57 -11.96 -7.85
C PRO A 36 -6.67 -11.00 -7.09
N ALA A 37 -6.43 -11.31 -5.81
CA ALA A 37 -5.55 -10.52 -4.97
C ALA A 37 -4.23 -10.31 -5.71
N ARG A 38 -3.99 -9.06 -6.14
CA ARG A 38 -2.74 -8.70 -6.80
C ARG A 38 -1.62 -9.10 -5.84
N PRO A 39 -0.66 -9.94 -6.26
CA PRO A 39 0.43 -10.31 -5.38
C PRO A 39 1.08 -9.04 -4.85
N ALA A 40 1.19 -8.93 -3.53
CA ALA A 40 1.89 -7.81 -2.92
C ALA A 40 3.30 -7.73 -3.54
N PRO A 41 3.84 -6.52 -3.74
CA PRO A 41 5.22 -6.40 -4.19
C PRO A 41 6.11 -7.17 -3.23
N ALA A 42 6.99 -8.01 -3.77
CA ALA A 42 7.85 -8.88 -2.97
C ALA A 42 8.77 -8.10 -2.01
N LEU A 43 9.01 -6.81 -2.30
CA LEU A 43 9.71 -5.89 -1.45
C LEU A 43 8.83 -4.68 -1.10
N GLN A 44 8.99 -4.18 0.12
CA GLN A 44 8.37 -2.92 0.58
C GLN A 44 9.40 -2.11 1.35
N PHE A 45 9.36 -0.78 1.22
CA PHE A 45 10.28 0.11 1.90
C PHE A 45 9.52 0.97 2.91
N VAL A 46 9.63 0.65 4.19
CA VAL A 46 8.88 1.32 5.26
C VAL A 46 9.72 2.43 5.86
N MET A 47 9.28 3.67 5.71
CA MET A 47 9.83 4.82 6.43
C MET A 47 9.10 4.99 7.76
N PHE A 48 9.82 4.71 8.85
CA PHE A 48 9.42 5.06 10.20
C PHE A 48 9.74 6.54 10.43
N GLU A 49 8.71 7.32 10.73
CA GLU A 49 8.79 8.75 10.94
C GLU A 49 8.04 9.20 12.19
N ARG A 50 8.09 10.49 12.50
CA ARG A 50 7.31 11.09 13.57
C ARG A 50 7.11 12.58 13.31
N ASP A 51 6.12 13.15 13.96
CA ASP A 51 5.91 14.59 13.93
C ASP A 51 7.12 15.38 14.46
N GLY A 52 7.41 16.50 13.78
CA GLY A 52 8.54 17.37 14.10
C GLY A 52 9.91 16.88 13.62
N CYS A 53 10.01 15.71 12.99
CA CYS A 53 11.26 15.19 12.45
C CYS A 53 11.80 16.02 11.27
N ILE A 54 12.82 16.85 11.52
CA ILE A 54 13.41 17.73 10.50
C ILE A 54 14.03 16.95 9.34
N TYR A 55 14.66 15.80 9.61
CA TYR A 55 15.29 14.96 8.60
C TYR A 55 14.28 14.17 7.77
N CYS A 56 13.11 13.84 8.35
CA CYS A 56 12.01 13.22 7.62
C CYS A 56 11.45 14.22 6.60
N ARG A 57 11.25 15.49 6.99
CA ARG A 57 10.85 16.55 6.06
C ARG A 57 11.88 16.74 4.94
N ARG A 58 13.16 16.79 5.29
CA ARG A 58 14.24 16.93 4.31
C ARG A 58 14.23 15.78 3.28
N TRP A 59 14.08 14.53 3.72
CA TRP A 59 13.93 13.39 2.81
C TRP A 59 12.66 13.52 1.95
N ASN A 60 11.56 14.00 2.52
CA ASN A 60 10.30 14.22 1.80
C ASN A 60 10.42 15.29 0.70
N GLU A 61 11.27 16.29 0.88
CA GLU A 61 11.52 17.36 -0.08
C GLU A 61 12.49 16.90 -1.18
N GLU A 62 13.59 16.24 -0.80
CA GLU A 62 14.69 15.89 -1.70
C GLU A 62 14.45 14.58 -2.46
N ILE A 63 13.89 13.55 -1.81
CA ILE A 63 13.86 12.17 -2.32
C ILE A 63 12.45 11.72 -2.71
N ALA A 64 11.47 11.91 -1.82
CA ALA A 64 10.13 11.36 -2.00
C ALA A 64 9.46 11.69 -3.36
N PRO A 65 9.63 12.89 -3.96
CA PRO A 65 9.02 13.21 -5.25
C PRO A 65 9.60 12.44 -6.44
N ALA A 66 10.85 12.00 -6.32
CA ALA A 66 11.56 11.23 -7.34
C ALA A 66 11.42 9.72 -7.10
N TYR A 67 11.41 9.27 -5.85
CA TYR A 67 11.40 7.87 -5.45
C TYR A 67 10.45 6.95 -6.26
N PRO A 68 9.14 7.21 -6.38
CA PRO A 68 8.23 6.32 -7.10
C PRO A 68 8.46 6.29 -8.62
N LYS A 69 9.34 7.13 -9.16
CA LYS A 69 9.69 7.22 -10.58
C LYS A 69 10.98 6.46 -10.91
N THR A 70 11.70 5.96 -9.91
CA THR A 70 12.95 5.20 -10.10
C THR A 70 12.66 3.70 -10.14
N ALA A 71 13.62 2.89 -10.61
CA ALA A 71 13.46 1.43 -10.57
C ALA A 71 13.49 0.90 -9.13
N GLU A 72 14.26 1.53 -8.24
CA GLU A 72 14.30 1.21 -6.82
C GLU A 72 12.94 1.41 -6.17
N GLY A 73 12.28 2.56 -6.40
CA GLY A 73 10.95 2.81 -5.83
C GLY A 73 9.83 1.98 -6.45
N ALA A 74 9.98 1.58 -7.72
CA ALA A 74 9.09 0.59 -8.33
C ALA A 74 9.29 -0.81 -7.75
N ALA A 75 10.53 -1.19 -7.44
CA ALA A 75 10.89 -2.48 -6.87
C ALA A 75 10.50 -2.61 -5.40
N ALA A 76 10.66 -1.55 -4.61
CA ALA A 76 10.32 -1.50 -3.19
C ALA A 76 9.43 -0.27 -2.90
N PRO A 77 8.10 -0.36 -3.12
CA PRO A 77 7.21 0.76 -2.89
C PRO A 77 7.28 1.30 -1.46
N LEU A 78 7.28 2.63 -1.33
CA LEU A 78 7.37 3.31 -0.05
C LEU A 78 6.05 3.18 0.74
N ARG A 79 6.14 2.78 2.00
CA ARG A 79 5.07 2.88 3.01
C ARG A 79 5.56 3.74 4.16
N ARG A 80 4.68 4.55 4.74
CA ARG A 80 4.97 5.39 5.91
C ARG A 80 4.36 4.78 7.16
N HIS A 81 5.02 4.96 8.29
CA HIS A 81 4.52 4.55 9.60
C HIS A 81 5.04 5.50 10.67
N ASP A 82 4.16 5.95 11.57
CA ASP A 82 4.58 6.69 12.74
C ASP A 82 5.26 5.73 13.72
N ILE A 83 6.47 6.07 14.14
CA ILE A 83 7.31 5.27 15.05
C ILE A 83 6.67 5.09 16.44
N THR A 84 5.70 5.93 16.81
CA THR A 84 4.99 5.89 18.09
C THR A 84 3.75 5.01 18.06
N ASP A 85 3.28 4.63 16.87
CA ASP A 85 2.15 3.72 16.71
C ASP A 85 2.54 2.26 16.98
N PRO A 86 1.58 1.39 17.32
CA PRO A 86 1.81 -0.05 17.35
C PRO A 86 2.31 -0.56 15.99
N LEU A 87 3.31 -1.44 16.01
CA LEU A 87 3.81 -2.06 14.79
C LEU A 87 2.68 -2.82 14.08
N PRO A 88 2.47 -2.61 12.77
CA PRO A 88 1.46 -3.32 11.99
C PRO A 88 1.67 -4.84 12.04
N ALA A 89 0.58 -5.60 12.10
CA ALA A 89 0.62 -7.06 12.23
C ALA A 89 1.27 -7.77 11.03
N ASP A 90 1.36 -7.09 9.88
CA ASP A 90 2.01 -7.59 8.67
C ASP A 90 3.52 -7.33 8.61
N ILE A 91 4.10 -6.70 9.64
CA ILE A 91 5.53 -6.37 9.72
C ILE A 91 6.21 -7.17 10.82
N THR A 92 7.23 -7.93 10.45
CA THR A 92 8.16 -8.60 11.36
C THR A 92 9.52 -7.93 11.29
N LEU A 93 9.91 -7.23 12.35
CA LEU A 93 11.25 -6.68 12.48
C LEU A 93 12.21 -7.76 12.98
N THR A 94 13.36 -7.88 12.34
CA THR A 94 14.41 -8.84 12.72
C THR A 94 15.40 -8.22 13.72
N GLY A 95 15.47 -6.88 13.74
CA GLY A 95 16.21 -6.12 14.74
C GLY A 95 15.31 -5.51 15.82
N ARG A 96 15.90 -4.60 16.60
CA ARG A 96 15.16 -3.76 17.56
C ARG A 96 14.11 -2.89 16.85
N ALA A 97 13.08 -2.48 17.59
CA ALA A 97 12.18 -1.43 17.14
C ALA A 97 12.98 -0.18 16.75
N PRO A 98 12.63 0.53 15.65
CA PRO A 98 13.24 1.81 15.33
C PRO A 98 13.10 2.77 16.52
N VAL A 99 14.17 3.51 16.82
CA VAL A 99 14.19 4.56 17.85
C VAL A 99 14.66 5.92 17.32
N PHE A 100 15.07 5.96 16.05
CA PHE A 100 15.50 7.15 15.34
C PHE A 100 14.58 7.40 14.14
N THR A 101 14.47 8.66 13.71
CA THR A 101 13.66 9.05 12.57
C THR A 101 14.44 9.99 11.64
N PRO A 102 14.42 9.77 10.32
CA PRO A 102 13.76 8.65 9.65
C PRO A 102 14.56 7.35 9.81
N THR A 103 13.87 6.22 9.95
CA THR A 103 14.48 4.89 9.74
C THR A 103 13.74 4.22 8.60
N PHE A 104 14.48 3.73 7.61
CA PHE A 104 13.91 3.06 6.46
C PHE A 104 14.18 1.56 6.55
N VAL A 105 13.14 0.76 6.61
CA VAL A 105 13.22 -0.70 6.73
C VAL A 105 12.80 -1.32 5.42
N LEU A 106 13.68 -2.13 4.82
CA LEU A 106 13.32 -2.96 3.67
C LEU A 106 12.71 -4.27 4.18
N LEU A 107 11.50 -4.55 3.73
CA LEU A 107 10.79 -5.78 4.00
C LEU A 107 10.81 -6.66 2.75
N ARG A 108 10.94 -7.97 2.96
CA ARG A 108 10.61 -9.01 1.98
C ARG A 108 9.52 -9.88 2.60
N ASP A 109 8.39 -9.97 1.91
CA ASP A 109 7.24 -10.76 2.38
C ASP A 109 6.86 -10.43 3.86
N GLY A 110 6.85 -9.14 4.19
CA GLY A 110 6.56 -8.63 5.54
C GLY A 110 7.69 -8.75 6.57
N THR A 111 8.81 -9.40 6.24
CA THR A 111 9.95 -9.59 7.16
C THR A 111 11.11 -8.67 6.81
N GLU A 112 11.68 -8.01 7.80
CA GLU A 112 12.83 -7.13 7.63
C GLU A 112 14.07 -7.87 7.10
N THR A 113 14.62 -7.37 6.00
CA THR A 113 15.91 -7.82 5.43
C THR A 113 17.06 -6.85 5.72
N GLY A 114 16.75 -5.63 6.16
CA GLY A 114 17.73 -4.64 6.60
C GLY A 114 17.14 -3.24 6.67
N ARG A 115 17.93 -2.26 7.12
CA ARG A 115 17.46 -0.89 7.31
C ARG A 115 18.55 0.17 7.10
N ILE A 116 18.11 1.40 6.89
CA ILE A 116 18.92 2.62 6.91
C ILE A 116 18.43 3.47 8.09
N GLU A 117 19.32 3.85 9.00
CA GLU A 117 18.99 4.73 10.14
C GLU A 117 19.50 6.15 9.86
N GLY A 118 18.58 7.12 9.81
CA GLY A 118 18.87 8.52 9.54
C GLY A 118 18.84 8.88 8.05
N TYR A 119 19.06 10.17 7.79
CA TYR A 119 19.15 10.74 6.44
C TYR A 119 20.25 11.80 6.38
N PRO A 120 21.49 11.44 5.96
CA PRO A 120 22.61 12.37 5.89
C PRO A 120 22.57 13.29 4.65
N GLY A 121 21.82 12.90 3.62
CA GLY A 121 21.71 13.62 2.35
C GLY A 121 21.32 12.68 1.21
N ASP A 122 20.99 13.26 0.06
CA ASP A 122 20.50 12.56 -1.13
C ASP A 122 21.54 11.59 -1.68
N GLU A 123 22.76 12.04 -1.98
CA GLU A 123 23.84 11.22 -2.55
C GLU A 123 24.10 9.92 -1.78
N PHE A 124 24.16 10.01 -0.46
CA PHE A 124 24.40 8.87 0.41
C PHE A 124 23.21 7.92 0.45
N PHE A 125 21.98 8.45 0.46
CA PHE A 125 20.78 7.65 0.59
C PHE A 125 20.66 6.63 -0.54
N TRP A 126 21.00 7.01 -1.77
CA TRP A 126 20.86 6.14 -2.93
C TRP A 126 21.88 5.03 -2.99
N VAL A 127 23.12 5.32 -2.59
CA VAL A 127 24.16 4.28 -2.42
C VAL A 127 23.73 3.26 -1.37
N LEU A 128 23.22 3.73 -0.23
CA LEU A 128 22.75 2.85 0.85
C LEU A 128 21.54 2.01 0.44
N LEU A 129 20.59 2.60 -0.28
CA LEU A 129 19.42 1.91 -0.80
C LEU A 129 19.80 0.85 -1.83
N ALA A 130 20.69 1.17 -2.77
CA ALA A 130 21.16 0.23 -3.79
C ALA A 130 21.83 -1.00 -3.14
N ASP A 131 22.71 -0.80 -2.15
CA ASP A 131 23.36 -1.87 -1.40
C ASP A 131 22.33 -2.70 -0.58
N LEU A 132 21.34 -2.04 0.03
CA LEU A 132 20.25 -2.73 0.74
C LEU A 132 19.41 -3.62 -0.18
N LEU A 133 19.02 -3.11 -1.36
CA LEU A 133 18.26 -3.85 -2.36
C LEU A 133 19.08 -4.99 -2.97
N ALA A 134 20.36 -4.76 -3.28
CA ALA A 134 21.27 -5.78 -3.79
C ALA A 134 21.41 -6.96 -2.83
N ARG A 135 21.59 -6.69 -1.53
CA ARG A 135 21.63 -7.73 -0.49
C ARG A 135 20.31 -8.48 -0.34
N ALA A 136 19.19 -7.82 -0.63
CA ALA A 136 17.88 -8.45 -0.70
C ALA A 136 17.65 -9.23 -2.00
N GLY A 137 18.64 -9.31 -2.90
CA GLY A 137 18.56 -10.07 -4.16
C GLY A 137 17.89 -9.32 -5.31
N TRP A 138 17.71 -8.00 -5.20
CA TRP A 138 17.27 -7.17 -6.32
C TRP A 138 18.48 -6.66 -7.11
N THR A 139 18.44 -6.78 -8.43
CA THR A 139 19.47 -6.24 -9.33
C THR A 139 18.83 -5.24 -10.27
N ALA A 140 19.41 -4.04 -10.36
CA ALA A 140 18.96 -3.03 -11.31
C ALA A 140 19.09 -3.52 -12.76
N SER A 141 18.14 -3.10 -13.61
CA SER A 141 18.23 -3.33 -15.04
C SER A 141 19.14 -2.28 -15.68
N PRO A 142 20.04 -2.63 -16.62
CA PRO A 142 21.06 -1.72 -17.17
C PRO A 142 20.52 -0.52 -17.97
N THR A 143 19.21 -0.45 -18.24
CA THR A 143 18.56 0.66 -18.98
C THR A 143 17.86 1.67 -18.05
N THR A 144 18.00 1.52 -16.73
CA THR A 144 17.34 2.42 -15.78
C THR A 144 18.02 3.79 -15.81
N PRO A 145 17.27 4.91 -16.02
CA PRO A 145 17.81 6.25 -15.84
C PRO A 145 18.47 6.37 -14.48
N GLY A 146 19.68 6.95 -14.46
CA GLY A 146 20.49 7.06 -13.27
C GLY A 146 19.83 7.86 -12.16
N HIS A 147 20.49 7.82 -11.03
CA HIS A 147 20.10 8.55 -9.85
C HIS A 147 19.99 10.07 -10.16
N PRO A 148 18.86 10.79 -9.92
CA PRO A 148 18.74 12.22 -10.27
C PRO A 148 19.87 13.12 -9.77
N THR A 149 20.54 12.77 -8.68
CA THR A 149 21.75 13.46 -8.21
C THR A 149 23.02 13.17 -9.02
N ALA A 150 23.16 11.97 -9.59
CA ALA A 150 24.31 11.62 -10.43
C ALA A 150 24.35 12.45 -11.73
N ASP A 151 23.22 13.02 -12.15
CA ASP A 151 23.11 13.93 -13.29
C ASP A 151 23.28 15.42 -12.89
N ARG A 152 23.47 15.75 -11.60
CA ARG A 152 23.69 17.13 -11.14
C ARG A 152 25.14 17.56 -11.45
N PRO A 153 25.36 18.74 -12.06
CA PRO A 153 26.70 19.25 -12.30
C PRO A 153 27.49 19.43 -10.98
N PRO A 154 28.81 19.15 -10.96
CA PRO A 154 29.64 19.28 -9.76
C PRO A 154 29.65 20.69 -9.13
N GLU A 155 29.26 21.71 -9.90
CA GLU A 155 29.31 23.12 -9.51
C GLU A 155 28.11 23.57 -8.66
N GLU A 156 27.06 22.74 -8.54
CA GLU A 156 25.89 22.99 -7.68
C GLU A 156 25.95 22.26 -6.31
N ILE A 157 27.13 21.75 -5.94
CA ILE A 157 27.37 21.07 -4.66
C ILE A 157 27.88 22.12 -3.64
N PRO A 158 27.10 22.48 -2.60
CA PRO A 158 27.48 23.50 -1.62
C PRO A 158 28.62 23.07 -0.66
#